data_AF-A0A1C0SD81-F1
#
_entry.id   AF-A0A1C0SD81-F1
#
_cell.length_a   1.000
_cell.length_b   1.000
_cell.length_c   1.000
_cell.angle_alpha   90.00
_cell.angle_beta   90.00
_cell.angle_gamma   90.00
#
_symmetry.space_group_name_H-M   'P 1'
#
loop_
_entity.id
_entity.type
_entity.pdbx_description
1 polymer ?
#
loop_
_entity_poly.entity_id
_entity_poly.type
_entity_poly.pdbx_seq_one_letter_code
_entity_poly.pdbx_strand_id
1 'polypeptide(L)'
;MQDYLFQGMRQTADRARLLLATHIAAAPYLPWKLRRGAIALQMRTNSTQHLAARYAAIDHCKGVKSPPLRKGQLGPIWQFWAQGAETAPPIVQTCLRSVEMNSAGRKRIVLTAETVGDYLDIPGSLMDRIPFWGWTKFSNLVRLMLLERHGGTWIDATVLIDRAIPHWIEERDFFVFRWPYDPRILANWFMHAKSEAPLTVAISAAYQNYWLRAEKPGDYFMFHYLFESVVLAQHRLAKLWNDVPFHNAAIPHEMQALLGYPFEYDLYRSVLARSWIQKLTYKPGAEVPCDGPTFISRLSEGIPSAPHQKASQPT
;
A
#
# COMPACT_ATOMS: atom_id res chain seq x y z
N MET A 1 -18.55 14.19 -40.15
CA MET A 1 -19.41 12.99 -40.14
C MET A 1 -18.59 11.70 -40.30
N GLN A 2 -17.58 11.66 -41.19
CA GLN A 2 -16.63 10.53 -41.29
C GLN A 2 -15.81 10.29 -40.01
N ASP A 3 -15.31 11.31 -39.32
CA ASP A 3 -14.52 11.12 -38.09
C ASP A 3 -15.30 10.48 -36.92
N TYR A 4 -16.59 10.79 -36.80
CA TYR A 4 -17.47 10.19 -35.79
C TYR A 4 -17.77 8.71 -36.07
N LEU A 5 -17.92 8.34 -37.36
CA LEU A 5 -18.08 6.95 -37.78
C LEU A 5 -16.78 6.14 -37.58
N PHE A 6 -15.62 6.72 -37.88
CA PHE A 6 -14.32 6.10 -37.62
C PHE A 6 -14.01 5.93 -36.12
N GLN A 7 -14.39 6.91 -35.29
CA GLN A 7 -14.29 6.79 -33.83
C GLN A 7 -15.25 5.73 -33.28
N GLY A 8 -16.49 5.68 -33.77
CA GLY A 8 -17.46 4.66 -33.39
C GLY A 8 -16.97 3.25 -33.72
N MET A 9 -16.50 3.01 -34.95
CA MET A 9 -15.97 1.70 -35.37
C MET A 9 -14.70 1.28 -34.62
N ARG A 10 -13.80 2.23 -34.29
CA ARG A 10 -12.62 1.95 -33.44
C ARG A 10 -13.03 1.54 -32.03
N GLN A 11 -14.00 2.23 -31.42
CA GLN A 11 -14.48 1.88 -30.08
C GLN A 11 -15.13 0.50 -30.01
N THR A 12 -15.88 0.10 -31.03
CA THR A 12 -16.50 -1.24 -31.09
C THR A 12 -15.45 -2.34 -31.26
N ALA A 13 -14.42 -2.11 -32.09
CA ALA A 13 -13.31 -3.03 -32.28
C ALA A 13 -12.45 -3.18 -31.02
N ASP A 14 -12.22 -2.08 -30.28
CA ASP A 14 -11.45 -2.10 -29.03
C ASP A 14 -12.22 -2.80 -27.90
N ARG A 15 -13.55 -2.67 -27.84
CA ARG A 15 -14.40 -3.43 -26.89
C ARG A 15 -14.37 -4.93 -27.16
N ALA A 16 -14.45 -5.34 -28.43
CA ALA A 16 -14.36 -6.76 -28.79
C ALA A 16 -12.98 -7.36 -28.45
N ARG A 17 -11.90 -6.60 -28.71
CA ARG A 17 -10.53 -6.98 -28.34
C ARG A 17 -10.34 -7.07 -26.83
N LEU A 18 -10.92 -6.15 -26.05
CA LEU A 18 -10.82 -6.14 -24.59
C LEU A 18 -11.61 -7.30 -23.97
N LEU A 19 -12.80 -7.61 -24.49
CA LEU A 19 -13.58 -8.77 -24.05
C LEU A 19 -12.80 -10.07 -24.31
N LEU A 20 -12.23 -10.23 -25.50
CA LEU A 20 -11.41 -11.40 -25.82
C LEU A 20 -10.16 -11.49 -24.93
N ALA A 21 -9.46 -10.37 -24.72
CA ALA A 21 -8.30 -10.30 -23.83
C ALA A 21 -8.66 -10.64 -22.37
N THR A 22 -9.86 -10.27 -21.91
CA THR A 22 -10.38 -10.62 -20.58
C THR A 22 -10.60 -12.11 -20.42
N HIS A 23 -11.21 -12.77 -21.41
CA HIS A 23 -11.41 -14.22 -21.37
C HIS A 23 -10.07 -14.98 -21.43
N ILE A 24 -9.10 -14.50 -22.24
CA ILE A 24 -7.76 -15.11 -22.34
C ILE A 24 -6.96 -14.91 -21.04
N ALA A 25 -7.01 -13.73 -20.41
CA ALA A 25 -6.31 -13.45 -19.16
C ALA A 25 -6.84 -14.30 -17.99
N ALA A 26 -8.14 -14.57 -17.97
CA ALA A 26 -8.83 -15.32 -16.92
C ALA A 26 -8.84 -16.85 -17.09
N ALA A 27 -8.40 -17.38 -18.25
CA ALA A 27 -8.43 -18.82 -18.55
C ALA A 27 -7.19 -19.56 -18.01
N PRO A 28 -7.27 -20.27 -16.87
CA PRO A 28 -6.10 -20.87 -16.21
C PRO A 28 -5.43 -21.99 -17.03
N TYR A 29 -6.16 -22.58 -17.97
CA TYR A 29 -5.69 -23.64 -18.86
C TYR A 29 -4.81 -23.14 -20.03
N LEU A 30 -4.69 -21.81 -20.22
CA LEU A 30 -3.87 -21.24 -21.30
C LEU A 30 -2.40 -21.01 -20.89
N PRO A 31 -1.44 -21.20 -21.80
CA PRO A 31 -0.03 -20.92 -21.56
C PRO A 31 0.23 -19.52 -21.01
N TRP A 32 1.11 -19.41 -20.01
CA TRP A 32 1.42 -18.14 -19.33
C TRP A 32 1.87 -17.03 -20.28
N LYS A 33 2.63 -17.35 -21.34
CA LYS A 33 3.09 -16.37 -22.34
C LYS A 33 1.92 -15.67 -23.05
N LEU A 34 0.82 -16.39 -23.30
CA LEU A 34 -0.40 -15.86 -23.93
C LEU A 34 -1.23 -15.05 -22.93
N ARG A 35 -1.40 -15.56 -21.70
CA ARG A 35 -2.08 -14.83 -20.61
C ARG A 35 -1.39 -13.50 -20.30
N ARG A 36 -0.06 -13.49 -20.24
CA ARG A 36 0.76 -12.29 -20.05
C ARG A 36 0.58 -11.26 -21.17
N GLY A 37 0.49 -11.71 -22.43
CA GLY A 37 0.20 -10.84 -23.57
C GLY A 37 -1.19 -10.21 -23.51
N ALA A 38 -2.20 -10.98 -23.11
CA ALA A 38 -3.57 -10.51 -22.92
C ALA A 38 -3.69 -9.53 -21.74
N ILE A 39 -3.02 -9.80 -20.62
CA ILE A 39 -2.90 -8.89 -19.48
C ILE A 39 -2.22 -7.59 -19.91
N ALA A 40 -1.12 -7.64 -20.67
CA ALA A 40 -0.44 -6.44 -21.17
C ALA A 40 -1.33 -5.62 -22.14
N LEU A 41 -2.17 -6.27 -22.95
CA LEU A 41 -3.13 -5.63 -23.83
C LEU A 41 -4.28 -4.98 -23.04
N GLN A 42 -4.84 -5.68 -22.04
CA GLN A 42 -5.80 -5.12 -21.08
C GLN A 42 -5.21 -3.92 -20.34
N MET A 43 -3.95 -4.01 -19.89
CA MET A 43 -3.26 -2.94 -19.19
C MET A 43 -3.05 -1.71 -20.08
N ARG A 44 -2.64 -1.88 -21.34
CA ARG A 44 -2.50 -0.77 -22.29
C ARG A 44 -3.83 -0.08 -22.58
N THR A 45 -4.91 -0.84 -22.74
CA THR A 45 -6.26 -0.31 -23.02
C THR A 45 -6.98 0.24 -21.80
N ASN A 46 -6.72 -0.29 -20.60
CA ASN A 46 -7.17 0.32 -19.35
C ASN A 46 -6.41 1.62 -19.06
N SER A 47 -5.11 1.71 -19.40
CA SER A 47 -4.34 2.95 -19.24
C SER A 47 -4.90 4.13 -20.06
N THR A 48 -5.48 3.87 -21.25
CA THR A 48 -6.12 4.92 -22.07
C THR A 48 -7.48 5.34 -21.53
N GLN A 49 -8.25 4.44 -20.89
CA GLN A 49 -9.47 4.82 -20.17
C GLN A 49 -9.19 5.68 -18.93
N HIS A 50 -7.99 5.58 -18.35
CA HIS A 50 -7.56 6.39 -17.20
C HIS A 50 -6.84 7.69 -17.59
N LEU A 51 -6.57 7.93 -18.87
CA LEU A 51 -5.82 9.10 -19.34
C LEU A 51 -6.52 10.41 -18.96
N ALA A 52 -7.85 10.48 -19.08
CA ALA A 52 -8.63 11.65 -18.70
C ALA A 52 -8.58 11.93 -17.18
N ALA A 53 -8.65 10.89 -16.35
CA ALA A 53 -8.50 11.02 -14.90
C ALA A 53 -7.07 11.43 -14.50
N ARG A 54 -6.06 10.88 -15.18
CA ARG A 54 -4.65 11.25 -15.02
C ARG A 54 -4.40 12.69 -15.44
N TYR A 55 -4.91 13.14 -16.60
CA TYR A 55 -4.78 14.53 -17.06
C TYR A 55 -5.53 15.50 -16.16
N ALA A 56 -6.76 15.18 -15.72
CA ALA A 56 -7.48 16.01 -14.76
C ALA A 56 -6.74 16.11 -13.41
N ALA A 57 -6.13 15.02 -12.93
CA ALA A 57 -5.28 15.04 -11.75
C ALA A 57 -4.00 15.86 -11.97
N ILE A 58 -3.33 15.70 -13.12
CA ILE A 58 -2.14 16.45 -13.51
C ILE A 58 -2.44 17.95 -13.60
N ASP A 59 -3.50 18.35 -14.31
CA ASP A 59 -3.89 19.75 -14.49
C ASP A 59 -4.34 20.39 -13.17
N HIS A 60 -5.00 19.63 -12.31
CA HIS A 60 -5.28 20.08 -10.94
C HIS A 60 -3.99 20.29 -10.13
N CYS A 61 -3.05 19.35 -10.22
CA CYS A 61 -1.77 19.43 -9.49
C CYS A 61 -0.89 20.59 -9.98
N LYS A 62 -1.00 21.03 -11.25
CA LYS A 62 -0.27 22.21 -11.75
C LYS A 62 -0.67 23.51 -11.04
N GLY A 63 -1.87 23.58 -10.46
CA GLY A 63 -2.40 24.77 -9.77
C GLY A 63 -2.15 24.79 -8.25
N VAL A 64 -1.63 23.71 -7.67
CA VAL A 64 -1.33 23.65 -6.22
C VAL A 64 -0.12 24.53 -5.92
N LYS A 65 -0.28 25.49 -4.99
CA LYS A 65 0.83 26.37 -4.54
C LYS A 65 1.98 25.50 -4.03
N SER A 66 3.21 25.95 -4.27
CA SER A 66 4.40 25.23 -3.80
C SER A 66 4.31 24.92 -2.30
N PRO A 67 4.54 23.67 -1.89
CA PRO A 67 4.55 23.30 -0.48
C PRO A 67 5.64 24.08 0.27
N PRO A 68 5.39 24.45 1.55
CA PRO A 68 6.30 25.27 2.34
C PRO A 68 7.68 24.60 2.49
N LEU A 69 8.73 25.42 2.63
CA LEU A 69 10.14 24.98 2.72
C LEU A 69 10.59 24.66 4.16
N ARG A 70 9.67 24.56 5.13
CA ARG A 70 10.03 24.31 6.53
C ARG A 70 10.55 22.89 6.69
N LYS A 71 11.57 22.70 7.54
CA LYS A 71 11.93 21.36 8.02
C LYS A 71 10.77 20.83 8.85
N GLY A 72 10.01 19.90 8.27
CA GLY A 72 8.94 19.21 8.97
C GLY A 72 9.46 18.35 10.11
N GLN A 73 8.55 17.96 11.00
CA GLN A 73 8.85 17.10 12.13
C GLN A 73 8.81 15.62 11.73
N LEU A 74 9.56 14.78 12.45
CA LEU A 74 9.62 13.33 12.20
C LEU A 74 8.28 12.62 12.44
N GLY A 75 7.47 13.12 13.38
CA GLY A 75 6.16 12.58 13.75
C GLY A 75 6.18 11.18 14.42
N PRO A 76 5.03 10.69 14.88
CA PRO A 76 4.89 9.38 15.51
C PRO A 76 4.82 8.24 14.47
N ILE A 77 4.71 7.00 14.95
CA ILE A 77 4.35 5.85 14.13
C ILE A 77 2.83 5.71 14.14
N TRP A 78 2.22 5.77 12.96
CA TRP A 78 0.78 5.69 12.75
C TRP A 78 0.39 4.29 12.30
N GLN A 79 -0.62 3.72 12.96
CA GLN A 79 -1.32 2.51 12.52
C GLN A 79 -2.82 2.75 12.61
N PHE A 80 -3.61 2.02 11.82
CA PHE A 80 -5.06 2.17 11.80
C PHE A 80 -5.74 0.80 11.69
N TRP A 81 -6.74 0.60 12.55
CA TRP A 81 -7.69 -0.49 12.44
C TRP A 81 -9.07 0.01 12.84
N ALA A 82 -10.01 0.07 11.88
CA ALA A 82 -11.27 0.78 12.05
C ALA A 82 -12.06 0.32 13.30
N GLN A 83 -12.08 -0.99 13.56
CA GLN A 83 -12.79 -1.63 14.67
C GLN A 83 -12.02 -1.66 15.99
N GLY A 84 -10.79 -1.12 16.05
CA GLY A 84 -9.93 -1.18 17.24
C GLY A 84 -8.99 -2.38 17.29
N ALA A 85 -7.82 -2.19 17.91
CA ALA A 85 -6.75 -3.19 17.96
C ALA A 85 -7.20 -4.52 18.60
N GLU A 86 -8.00 -4.45 19.65
CA GLU A 86 -8.48 -5.63 20.39
C GLU A 86 -9.40 -6.55 19.57
N THR A 87 -10.10 -5.99 18.58
CA THR A 87 -11.00 -6.75 17.70
C THR A 87 -10.30 -7.20 16.42
N ALA A 88 -9.05 -6.80 16.21
CA ALA A 88 -8.29 -7.20 15.03
C ALA A 88 -8.01 -8.71 15.05
N PRO A 89 -7.92 -9.38 13.90
CA PRO A 89 -7.56 -10.80 13.85
C PRO A 89 -6.22 -11.07 14.56
N PRO A 90 -6.01 -12.25 15.17
CA PRO A 90 -4.83 -12.52 16.00
C PRO A 90 -3.49 -12.19 15.33
N ILE A 91 -3.28 -12.58 14.06
CA ILE A 91 -2.07 -12.22 13.31
C ILE A 91 -1.87 -10.70 13.17
N VAL A 92 -2.95 -9.93 13.07
CA VAL A 92 -2.91 -8.46 13.02
C VAL A 92 -2.52 -7.89 14.38
N GLN A 93 -3.02 -8.47 15.48
CA GLN A 93 -2.58 -8.10 16.83
C GLN A 93 -1.09 -8.37 17.03
N THR A 94 -0.57 -9.48 16.52
CA THR A 94 0.88 -9.77 16.50
C THR A 94 1.66 -8.71 15.72
N CYS A 95 1.17 -8.30 14.54
CA CYS A 95 1.78 -7.23 13.76
C CYS A 95 1.81 -5.89 14.54
N LEU A 96 0.68 -5.50 15.11
CA LEU A 96 0.54 -4.31 15.95
C LEU A 96 1.54 -4.33 17.13
N ARG A 97 1.63 -5.46 17.84
CA ARG A 97 2.58 -5.66 18.95
C ARG A 97 4.03 -5.58 18.50
N SER A 98 4.35 -6.13 17.33
CA SER A 98 5.72 -6.08 16.79
C SER A 98 6.20 -4.64 16.56
N VAL A 99 5.29 -3.73 16.17
CA VAL A 99 5.60 -2.31 15.99
C VAL A 99 5.79 -1.60 17.33
N GLU A 100 4.99 -1.95 18.33
CA GLU A 100 5.14 -1.43 19.70
C GLU A 100 6.49 -1.79 20.31
N MET A 101 6.86 -3.08 20.26
CA MET A 101 8.13 -3.59 20.78
C MET A 101 9.36 -2.96 20.11
N ASN A 102 9.21 -2.59 18.83
CA ASN A 102 10.29 -2.05 18.00
C ASN A 102 10.15 -0.55 17.74
N SER A 103 9.36 0.16 18.55
CA SER A 103 9.15 1.61 18.40
C SER A 103 10.39 2.46 18.74
N ALA A 104 11.38 1.89 19.44
CA ALA A 104 12.64 2.53 19.79
C ALA A 104 12.48 3.95 20.39
N GLY A 105 11.50 4.12 21.29
CA GLY A 105 11.21 5.39 21.94
C GLY A 105 10.35 6.37 21.12
N ARG A 106 10.00 6.04 19.86
CA ARG A 106 9.01 6.81 19.10
C ARG A 106 7.61 6.52 19.61
N LYS A 107 6.80 7.58 19.77
CA LYS A 107 5.38 7.43 20.08
C LYS A 107 4.70 6.63 18.97
N ARG A 108 4.00 5.57 19.34
CA ARG A 108 3.14 4.77 18.46
C ARG A 108 1.69 5.12 18.74
N ILE A 109 0.89 5.31 17.69
CA ILE A 109 -0.53 5.66 17.79
C ILE A 109 -1.33 4.73 16.89
N VAL A 110 -2.27 3.99 17.48
CA VAL A 110 -3.19 3.11 16.77
C VAL A 110 -4.57 3.77 16.75
N LEU A 111 -5.00 4.17 15.56
CA LEU A 111 -6.25 4.88 15.35
C LEU A 111 -7.38 3.90 15.02
N THR A 112 -8.60 4.28 15.38
CA THR A 112 -9.86 3.62 15.05
C THR A 112 -10.73 4.56 14.23
N ALA A 113 -11.90 4.10 13.79
CA ALA A 113 -12.88 4.97 13.15
C ALA A 113 -13.36 6.11 14.07
N GLU A 114 -13.30 5.90 15.39
CA GLU A 114 -13.77 6.85 16.41
C GLU A 114 -12.67 7.86 16.80
N THR A 115 -11.40 7.44 16.84
CA THR A 115 -10.29 8.28 17.31
C THR A 115 -9.56 9.04 16.21
N VAL A 116 -9.88 8.78 14.93
CA VAL A 116 -9.24 9.50 13.81
C VAL A 116 -9.53 11.01 13.84
N GLY A 117 -10.71 11.41 14.34
CA GLY A 117 -11.12 12.81 14.47
C GLY A 117 -10.29 13.61 15.47
N ASP A 118 -9.63 12.95 16.43
CA ASP A 118 -8.78 13.62 17.42
C ASP A 118 -7.50 14.19 16.79
N TYR A 119 -7.11 13.69 15.61
CA TYR A 119 -5.87 14.03 14.92
C TYR A 119 -6.09 14.75 13.59
N LEU A 120 -7.25 14.52 12.96
CA LEU A 120 -7.58 15.04 11.64
C LEU A 120 -8.93 15.74 11.64
N ASP A 121 -8.95 16.91 11.01
CA ASP A 121 -10.19 17.55 10.61
C ASP A 121 -10.52 17.07 9.19
N ILE A 122 -11.33 16.01 9.09
CA ILE A 122 -11.72 15.42 7.81
C ILE A 122 -13.04 16.07 7.37
N PRO A 123 -13.09 16.73 6.19
CA PRO A 123 -14.33 17.29 5.68
C PRO A 123 -15.48 16.27 5.68
N GLY A 124 -16.65 16.67 6.18
CA GLY A 124 -17.83 15.79 6.23
C GLY A 124 -18.17 15.17 4.87
N SER A 125 -18.01 15.93 3.79
CA SER A 125 -18.21 15.47 2.40
C SER A 125 -17.27 14.33 1.96
N LEU A 126 -16.13 14.13 2.63
CA LEU A 126 -15.26 12.96 2.47
C LEU A 126 -15.66 11.81 3.39
N MET A 127 -16.09 12.09 4.62
CA MET A 127 -16.57 11.09 5.58
C MET A 127 -17.85 10.39 5.08
N ASP A 128 -18.78 11.13 4.49
CA ASP A 128 -20.05 10.63 3.94
C ASP A 128 -19.85 9.58 2.82
N ARG A 129 -18.64 9.49 2.29
CA ARG A 129 -18.31 8.62 1.18
C ARG A 129 -17.68 7.29 1.61
N ILE A 130 -17.40 7.08 2.91
CA ILE A 130 -16.87 5.82 3.43
C ILE A 130 -17.69 4.60 2.99
N PRO A 131 -19.05 4.60 3.06
CA PRO A 131 -19.86 3.45 2.62
C PRO A 131 -19.66 3.10 1.15
N PHE A 132 -19.39 4.11 0.32
CA PHE A 132 -19.19 3.97 -1.11
C PHE A 132 -17.78 3.47 -1.47
N TRP A 133 -16.78 3.73 -0.62
CA TRP A 133 -15.36 3.44 -0.92
C TRP A 133 -14.78 2.25 -0.15
N GLY A 134 -15.31 1.98 1.04
CA GLY A 134 -14.81 1.01 2.00
C GLY A 134 -13.56 1.48 2.76
N TRP A 135 -13.30 0.81 3.88
CA TRP A 135 -12.23 1.16 4.84
C TRP A 135 -10.83 1.20 4.23
N THR A 136 -10.53 0.38 3.22
CA THR A 136 -9.21 0.38 2.55
C THR A 136 -8.89 1.71 1.86
N LYS A 137 -9.88 2.36 1.29
CA LYS A 137 -9.69 3.64 0.58
C LYS A 137 -9.70 4.81 1.57
N PHE A 138 -10.54 4.71 2.59
CA PHE A 138 -10.52 5.64 3.72
C PHE A 138 -9.17 5.62 4.46
N SER A 139 -8.57 4.45 4.70
CA SER A 139 -7.27 4.38 5.38
C SER A 139 -6.14 5.01 4.57
N ASN A 140 -6.22 5.00 3.24
CA ASN A 140 -5.29 5.76 2.40
C ASN A 140 -5.46 7.28 2.59
N LEU A 141 -6.70 7.77 2.70
CA LEU A 141 -6.96 9.19 2.98
C LEU A 141 -6.37 9.59 4.33
N VAL A 142 -6.69 8.83 5.39
CA VAL A 142 -6.20 9.05 6.75
C VAL A 142 -4.66 9.05 6.78
N ARG A 143 -4.04 8.07 6.12
CA ARG A 143 -2.58 7.99 5.99
C ARG A 143 -1.98 9.28 5.43
N LEU A 144 -2.51 9.76 4.31
CA LEU A 144 -1.97 10.93 3.63
C LEU A 144 -2.15 12.19 4.48
N MET A 145 -3.34 12.40 5.05
CA MET A 145 -3.62 13.57 5.88
C MET A 145 -2.78 13.59 7.17
N LEU A 146 -2.55 12.43 7.80
CA LEU A 146 -1.68 12.34 8.99
C LEU A 146 -0.24 12.69 8.65
N LEU A 147 0.31 12.09 7.59
CA LEU A 147 1.69 12.32 7.18
C LEU A 147 1.90 13.76 6.70
N GLU A 148 0.91 14.34 6.01
CA GLU A 148 0.95 15.75 5.62
C GLU A 148 0.99 16.67 6.85
N ARG A 149 0.07 16.48 7.79
CA ARG A 149 -0.11 17.39 8.93
C ARG A 149 0.94 17.22 10.02
N HIS A 150 1.27 15.98 10.36
CA HIS A 150 2.05 15.63 11.54
C HIS A 150 3.40 14.98 11.22
N GLY A 151 3.65 14.66 9.94
CA GLY A 151 4.72 13.76 9.58
C GLY A 151 4.49 12.36 10.15
N GLY A 152 5.55 11.59 10.28
CA GLY A 152 5.50 10.27 10.91
C GLY A 152 5.89 9.15 9.96
N THR A 153 5.61 7.95 10.45
CA THR A 153 5.69 6.74 9.64
C THR A 153 4.37 6.02 9.73
N TRP A 154 3.69 5.91 8.60
CA TRP A 154 2.56 5.00 8.48
C TRP A 154 3.06 3.57 8.29
N ILE A 155 2.50 2.66 9.09
CA ILE A 155 2.70 1.23 8.97
C ILE A 155 1.31 0.57 9.01
N ASP A 156 0.91 -0.11 7.93
CA ASP A 156 -0.35 -0.86 7.92
C ASP A 156 -0.42 -1.82 9.12
N ALA A 157 -1.62 -2.00 9.70
CA ALA A 157 -1.81 -2.88 10.87
C ALA A 157 -1.41 -4.35 10.63
N THR A 158 -1.26 -4.75 9.36
CA THR A 158 -0.88 -6.10 8.93
C THR A 158 0.62 -6.24 8.64
N VAL A 159 1.43 -5.26 9.04
CA VAL A 159 2.88 -5.28 8.84
C VAL A 159 3.56 -5.74 10.13
N LEU A 160 4.35 -6.80 10.01
CA LEU A 160 5.24 -7.31 11.04
C LEU A 160 6.62 -6.64 10.88
N ILE A 161 7.21 -6.16 11.97
CA ILE A 161 8.61 -5.70 11.99
C ILE A 161 9.42 -6.47 13.04
N ASP A 162 10.69 -6.75 12.76
CA ASP A 162 11.57 -7.51 13.66
C ASP A 162 12.60 -6.65 14.40
N ARG A 163 12.74 -5.38 14.01
CA ARG A 163 13.59 -4.37 14.62
C ARG A 163 13.05 -2.98 14.30
N ALA A 164 13.61 -1.97 14.95
CA ALA A 164 13.23 -0.57 14.78
C ALA A 164 13.36 -0.10 13.33
N ILE A 165 12.56 0.91 12.98
CA ILE A 165 12.66 1.59 11.68
C ILE A 165 14.11 2.09 11.53
N PRO A 166 14.81 1.73 10.43
CA PRO A 166 16.19 2.16 10.23
C PRO A 166 16.32 3.70 10.24
N HIS A 167 17.32 4.21 10.97
CA HIS A 167 17.52 5.65 11.12
C HIS A 167 17.66 6.39 9.78
N TRP A 168 18.30 5.76 8.80
CA TRP A 168 18.45 6.34 7.45
C TRP A 168 17.13 6.59 6.73
N ILE A 169 16.03 5.90 7.11
CA ILE A 169 14.67 6.20 6.62
C ILE A 169 14.13 7.44 7.31
N GLU A 170 14.30 7.52 8.63
CA GLU A 170 13.81 8.62 9.48
C GLU A 170 14.46 9.98 9.17
N GLU A 171 15.69 9.95 8.67
CA GLU A 171 16.39 11.16 8.22
C GLU A 171 15.81 11.74 6.92
N ARG A 172 15.08 10.94 6.13
CA ARG A 172 14.52 11.35 4.84
C ARG A 172 13.29 12.23 5.02
N ASP A 173 13.09 13.13 4.07
CA ASP A 173 11.86 13.92 4.02
C ASP A 173 10.66 13.09 3.55
N PHE A 174 10.92 12.06 2.73
CA PHE A 174 9.92 11.12 2.24
C PHE A 174 10.56 9.78 1.90
N PHE A 175 9.89 8.68 2.23
CA PHE A 175 10.30 7.34 1.83
C PHE A 175 9.09 6.39 1.69
N VAL A 176 9.15 5.53 0.68
CA VAL A 176 8.21 4.42 0.46
C VAL A 176 8.95 3.25 -0.16
N PHE A 177 8.46 2.03 0.05
CA PHE A 177 8.89 0.90 -0.78
C PHE A 177 8.34 1.06 -2.20
N ARG A 178 9.06 0.52 -3.18
CA ARG A 178 8.76 0.68 -4.61
C ARG A 178 8.58 -0.66 -5.28
N TRP A 179 7.60 -0.73 -6.17
CA TRP A 179 7.45 -1.85 -7.09
C TRP A 179 8.15 -1.45 -8.40
N PRO A 180 8.87 -2.37 -9.07
CA PRO A 180 9.55 -2.05 -10.32
C PRO A 180 8.64 -2.10 -11.56
N TYR A 181 7.31 -2.25 -11.39
CA TYR A 181 6.38 -2.51 -12.50
C TYR A 181 5.13 -1.63 -12.43
N ASP A 182 4.82 -0.91 -13.50
CA ASP A 182 3.52 -0.26 -13.72
C ASP A 182 2.35 -1.29 -13.61
N PRO A 183 1.21 -0.94 -12.99
CA PRO A 183 0.84 0.36 -12.44
C PRO A 183 1.31 0.64 -11.01
N ARG A 184 2.01 -0.30 -10.39
CA ARG A 184 2.46 -0.16 -9.01
C ARG A 184 3.84 0.50 -9.01
N ILE A 185 3.90 1.80 -8.78
CA ILE A 185 5.18 2.52 -8.69
C ILE A 185 5.69 2.66 -7.25
N LEU A 186 4.83 2.39 -6.27
CA LEU A 186 5.11 2.47 -4.84
C LEU A 186 4.31 1.41 -4.08
N ALA A 187 4.62 1.21 -2.81
CA ALA A 187 3.88 0.40 -1.85
C ALA A 187 3.38 1.32 -0.73
N ASN A 188 2.07 1.54 -0.68
CA ASN A 188 1.48 2.50 0.25
C ASN A 188 1.25 1.91 1.67
N TRP A 189 1.49 0.62 1.88
CA TRP A 189 1.38 -0.02 3.20
C TRP A 189 2.48 0.42 4.20
N PHE A 190 3.54 1.06 3.72
CA PHE A 190 4.56 1.75 4.52
C PHE A 190 4.91 3.07 3.86
N MET A 191 4.74 4.17 4.58
CA MET A 191 5.08 5.50 4.09
C MET A 191 5.69 6.32 5.23
N HIS A 192 6.88 6.85 5.00
CA HIS A 192 7.54 7.79 5.90
C HIS A 192 7.53 9.18 5.28
N ALA A 193 7.24 10.20 6.07
CA ALA A 193 7.39 11.58 5.64
C ALA A 193 7.61 12.50 6.84
N LYS A 194 8.39 13.57 6.64
CA LYS A 194 8.32 14.74 7.52
C LYS A 194 7.02 15.50 7.23
N SER A 195 6.51 16.20 8.23
CA SER A 195 5.32 17.04 8.04
C SER A 195 5.53 18.02 6.88
N GLU A 196 4.48 18.26 6.09
CA GLU A 196 4.49 19.15 4.93
C GLU A 196 5.48 18.75 3.80
N ALA A 197 6.00 17.51 3.79
CA ALA A 197 6.86 17.04 2.71
C ALA A 197 6.17 17.21 1.34
N PRO A 198 6.83 17.79 0.32
CA PRO A 198 6.18 18.18 -0.93
C PRO A 198 5.42 17.08 -1.66
N LEU A 199 5.98 15.86 -1.69
CA LEU A 199 5.34 14.70 -2.31
C LEU A 199 4.06 14.33 -1.55
N THR A 200 4.09 14.35 -0.21
CA THR A 200 2.95 14.03 0.66
C THR A 200 1.83 15.05 0.54
N VAL A 201 2.15 16.36 0.56
CA VAL A 201 1.17 17.44 0.36
C VAL A 201 0.46 17.27 -0.98
N ALA A 202 1.23 17.06 -2.06
CA ALA A 202 0.67 16.96 -3.40
C ALA A 202 -0.22 15.71 -3.58
N ILE A 203 0.21 14.54 -3.10
CA ILE A 203 -0.64 13.33 -3.18
C ILE A 203 -1.86 13.41 -2.25
N SER A 204 -1.75 14.02 -1.07
CA SER A 204 -2.89 14.22 -0.17
C SER A 204 -3.97 15.08 -0.83
N ALA A 205 -3.58 16.23 -1.39
CA ALA A 205 -4.49 17.10 -2.14
C ALA A 205 -5.12 16.39 -3.35
N ALA A 206 -4.32 15.67 -4.14
CA ALA A 206 -4.81 14.92 -5.29
C ALA A 206 -5.80 13.81 -4.89
N TYR A 207 -5.52 13.08 -3.81
CA TYR A 207 -6.39 12.01 -3.31
C TYR A 207 -7.72 12.57 -2.81
N GLN A 208 -7.69 13.64 -2.01
CA GLN A 208 -8.89 14.33 -1.53
C GLN A 208 -9.76 14.84 -2.70
N ASN A 209 -9.14 15.52 -3.67
CA ASN A 209 -9.87 16.06 -4.82
C ASN A 209 -10.51 14.97 -5.68
N TYR A 210 -9.75 13.92 -5.99
CA TYR A 210 -10.24 12.77 -6.75
C TYR A 210 -11.51 12.21 -6.10
N TRP A 211 -11.46 12.01 -4.77
CA TRP A 211 -12.54 11.40 -4.04
C TRP A 211 -13.78 12.27 -3.90
N LEU A 212 -13.62 13.58 -3.71
CA LEU A 212 -14.76 14.51 -3.73
C LEU A 212 -15.57 14.43 -5.05
N ARG A 213 -14.89 14.16 -6.16
CA ARG A 213 -15.46 14.15 -7.52
C ARG A 213 -15.79 12.76 -8.06
N ALA A 214 -15.37 11.69 -7.38
CA ALA A 214 -15.53 10.33 -7.88
C ALA A 214 -17.02 9.94 -7.95
N GLU A 215 -17.52 9.71 -9.17
CA GLU A 215 -18.89 9.23 -9.42
C GLU A 215 -19.00 7.70 -9.35
N LYS A 216 -17.87 6.99 -9.43
CA LYS A 216 -17.78 5.52 -9.38
C LYS A 216 -16.71 5.09 -8.39
N PRO A 217 -16.82 3.90 -7.79
CA PRO A 217 -15.75 3.35 -6.97
C PRO A 217 -14.46 3.30 -7.80
N GLY A 218 -13.41 3.98 -7.33
CA GLY A 218 -12.14 4.04 -8.04
C GLY A 218 -11.47 2.68 -8.17
N ASP A 219 -10.63 2.54 -9.20
CA ASP A 219 -9.79 1.37 -9.44
C ASP A 219 -8.98 0.99 -8.18
N TYR A 220 -8.72 -0.29 -7.99
CA TYR A 220 -7.92 -0.78 -6.85
C TYR A 220 -6.54 -0.11 -6.79
N PHE A 221 -5.92 0.17 -7.93
CA PHE A 221 -4.61 0.81 -8.07
C PHE A 221 -4.67 2.35 -8.13
N MET A 222 -5.82 2.96 -7.85
CA MET A 222 -6.03 4.42 -7.96
C MET A 222 -4.95 5.24 -7.24
N PHE A 223 -4.49 4.80 -6.06
CA PHE A 223 -3.42 5.48 -5.33
C PHE A 223 -2.15 5.62 -6.17
N HIS A 224 -1.74 4.56 -6.88
CA HIS A 224 -0.53 4.59 -7.69
C HIS A 224 -0.68 5.50 -8.90
N TYR A 225 -1.86 5.50 -9.54
CA TYR A 225 -2.15 6.40 -10.66
C TYR A 225 -2.10 7.87 -10.24
N LEU A 226 -2.66 8.20 -9.07
CA LEU A 226 -2.64 9.56 -8.54
C LEU A 226 -1.22 9.99 -8.19
N PHE A 227 -0.42 9.11 -7.55
CA PHE A 227 0.97 9.43 -7.23
C PHE A 227 1.81 9.62 -8.50
N GLU A 228 1.65 8.75 -9.49
CA GLU A 228 2.31 8.89 -10.79
C GLU A 228 1.95 10.23 -11.45
N SER A 229 0.67 10.58 -11.43
CA SER A 229 0.17 11.86 -11.97
C SER A 229 0.80 13.05 -11.26
N VAL A 230 0.90 13.01 -9.93
CA VAL A 230 1.53 14.06 -9.12
C VAL A 230 3.00 14.27 -9.51
N VAL A 231 3.78 13.19 -9.61
CA VAL A 231 5.22 13.31 -9.92
C VAL A 231 5.46 13.73 -11.36
N LEU A 232 4.63 13.29 -12.32
CA LEU A 232 4.74 13.67 -13.73
C LEU A 232 4.26 15.10 -14.00
N ALA A 233 3.33 15.63 -13.19
CA ALA A 233 2.77 16.96 -13.38
C ALA A 233 3.77 18.10 -13.11
N GLN A 234 4.76 17.87 -12.24
CA GLN A 234 5.67 18.91 -11.77
C GLN A 234 7.12 18.44 -11.76
N HIS A 235 7.99 19.13 -12.49
CA HIS A 235 9.43 18.83 -12.54
C HIS A 235 10.09 18.75 -11.16
N ARG A 236 9.70 19.63 -10.23
CA ARG A 236 10.20 19.61 -8.85
C ARG A 236 9.85 18.31 -8.13
N LEU A 237 8.61 17.84 -8.26
CA LEU A 237 8.16 16.60 -7.61
C LEU A 237 8.79 15.37 -8.26
N ALA A 238 8.97 15.37 -9.59
CA ALA A 238 9.72 14.34 -10.29
C ALA A 238 11.16 14.22 -9.75
N LYS A 239 11.86 15.34 -9.54
CA LYS A 239 13.21 15.35 -8.97
C LYS A 239 13.22 14.76 -7.56
N LEU A 240 12.33 15.25 -6.69
CA LEU A 240 12.22 14.72 -5.32
C LEU A 240 11.92 13.22 -5.31
N TRP A 241 11.06 12.73 -6.21
CA TRP A 241 10.78 11.31 -6.35
C TRP A 241 11.99 10.49 -6.81
N ASN A 242 12.77 11.01 -7.76
CA ASN A 242 14.00 10.37 -8.23
C ASN A 242 15.08 10.30 -7.14
N ASP A 243 15.07 11.24 -6.20
CA ASP A 243 15.98 11.26 -5.05
C ASP A 243 15.57 10.27 -3.94
N VAL A 244 14.35 9.71 -3.98
CA VAL A 244 13.91 8.68 -3.02
C VAL A 244 14.63 7.35 -3.28
N PRO A 245 15.37 6.79 -2.30
CA PRO A 245 16.07 5.52 -2.47
C PRO A 245 15.13 4.40 -2.91
N PHE A 246 15.54 3.64 -3.93
CA PHE A 246 14.76 2.50 -4.40
C PHE A 246 14.94 1.30 -3.47
N HIS A 247 13.87 0.91 -2.79
CA HIS A 247 13.80 -0.35 -2.03
C HIS A 247 12.61 -1.17 -2.52
N ASN A 248 12.87 -2.40 -2.95
CA ASN A 248 11.87 -3.25 -3.59
C ASN A 248 10.80 -3.71 -2.58
N ALA A 249 9.54 -3.49 -2.91
CA ALA A 249 8.38 -3.92 -2.13
C ALA A 249 8.12 -5.44 -2.18
N ALA A 250 8.77 -6.19 -3.08
CA ALA A 250 8.62 -7.64 -3.19
C ALA A 250 9.17 -8.40 -1.98
N ILE A 251 10.34 -8.00 -1.46
CA ILE A 251 11.02 -8.70 -0.36
C ILE A 251 10.17 -8.67 0.92
N PRO A 252 9.52 -7.54 1.29
CA PRO A 252 8.54 -7.53 2.38
C PRO A 252 7.29 -8.42 2.18
N HIS A 253 7.08 -9.05 1.02
CA HIS A 253 5.94 -9.96 0.81
C HIS A 253 6.35 -11.45 0.89
N GLU A 254 7.60 -11.77 1.15
CA GLU A 254 8.07 -13.15 1.21
C GLU A 254 7.34 -13.95 2.29
N MET A 255 7.19 -13.40 3.50
CA MET A 255 6.47 -14.09 4.58
C MET A 255 4.98 -14.25 4.29
N GLN A 256 4.38 -13.33 3.51
CA GLN A 256 2.99 -13.44 3.10
C GLN A 256 2.74 -14.70 2.25
N ALA A 257 3.68 -15.04 1.38
CA ALA A 257 3.60 -16.22 0.52
C ALA A 257 3.70 -17.53 1.31
N LEU A 258 4.28 -17.50 2.51
CA LEU A 258 4.47 -18.66 3.37
C LEU A 258 3.30 -18.92 4.33
N LEU A 259 2.36 -17.99 4.48
CA LEU A 259 1.32 -18.05 5.52
C LEU A 259 0.53 -19.37 5.57
N GLY A 260 0.23 -19.95 4.41
CA GLY A 260 -0.52 -21.22 4.29
C GLY A 260 0.35 -22.50 4.29
N TYR A 261 1.65 -22.38 4.52
CA TYR A 261 2.60 -23.51 4.53
C TYR A 261 2.95 -23.92 5.98
N PRO A 262 3.44 -25.15 6.20
CA PRO A 262 3.98 -25.60 7.49
C PRO A 262 4.99 -24.60 8.05
N PHE A 263 4.91 -24.31 9.34
CA PHE A 263 5.83 -23.39 9.98
C PHE A 263 7.20 -24.02 10.19
N GLU A 264 8.23 -23.35 9.71
CA GLU A 264 9.63 -23.67 9.95
C GLU A 264 10.34 -22.46 10.56
N TYR A 265 10.91 -22.62 11.75
CA TYR A 265 11.52 -21.52 12.50
C TYR A 265 12.72 -20.92 11.75
N ASP A 266 13.58 -21.76 11.17
CA ASP A 266 14.76 -21.29 10.45
C ASP A 266 14.39 -20.53 9.17
N LEU A 267 13.33 -20.97 8.47
CA LEU A 267 12.78 -20.24 7.33
C LEU A 267 12.20 -18.89 7.77
N TYR A 268 11.41 -18.87 8.86
CA TYR A 268 10.90 -17.63 9.46
C TYR A 268 12.04 -16.64 9.77
N ARG A 269 13.13 -17.10 10.39
CA ARG A 269 14.30 -16.27 10.71
C ARG A 269 15.05 -15.81 9.47
N SER A 270 15.23 -16.66 8.46
CA SER A 270 15.92 -16.30 7.22
C SER A 270 15.16 -15.25 6.40
N VAL A 271 13.82 -15.26 6.41
CA VAL A 271 12.99 -14.23 5.79
C VAL A 271 13.18 -12.89 6.51
N LEU A 272 13.17 -12.87 7.85
CA LEU A 272 13.39 -11.67 8.64
C LEU A 272 14.82 -11.10 8.53
N ALA A 273 15.82 -11.98 8.34
CA ALA A 273 17.18 -11.57 8.07
C ALA A 273 17.32 -10.84 6.72
N ARG A 274 16.53 -11.22 5.71
CA ARG A 274 16.51 -10.56 4.39
C ARG A 274 15.72 -9.25 4.37
N SER A 275 14.65 -9.16 5.16
CA SER A 275 13.89 -7.94 5.33
C SER A 275 13.32 -7.85 6.73
N TRP A 276 13.72 -6.79 7.42
CA TRP A 276 13.28 -6.44 8.78
C TRP A 276 11.78 -6.15 8.91
N ILE A 277 11.09 -6.05 7.78
CA ILE A 277 9.69 -5.69 7.64
C ILE A 277 9.00 -6.67 6.70
N GLN A 278 7.80 -7.14 7.08
CA GLN A 278 7.01 -8.10 6.33
C GLN A 278 5.54 -7.65 6.29
N LYS A 279 5.02 -7.41 5.09
CA LYS A 279 3.61 -7.10 4.83
C LYS A 279 2.81 -8.40 4.73
N LEU A 280 1.98 -8.68 5.73
CA LEU A 280 1.18 -9.90 5.81
C LEU A 280 -0.26 -9.67 5.32
N THR A 281 -1.09 -10.71 5.44
CA THR A 281 -2.55 -10.68 5.25
C THR A 281 -3.21 -11.55 6.32
N TYR A 282 -4.40 -11.17 6.77
CA TYR A 282 -5.25 -12.00 7.64
C TYR A 282 -6.33 -12.76 6.85
N LYS A 283 -6.31 -12.62 5.51
CA LYS A 283 -7.13 -13.36 4.56
C LYS A 283 -6.18 -14.23 3.74
N PRO A 284 -5.72 -15.38 4.27
CA PRO A 284 -4.81 -16.25 3.54
C PRO A 284 -5.47 -16.75 2.26
N GLY A 285 -4.65 -17.11 1.27
CA GLY A 285 -5.08 -17.80 0.06
C GLY A 285 -5.34 -19.29 0.34
N ALA A 286 -5.06 -20.14 -0.65
CA ALA A 286 -5.14 -21.59 -0.46
C ALA A 286 -4.17 -22.05 0.64
N GLU A 287 -4.68 -22.84 1.59
CA GLU A 287 -3.89 -23.52 2.60
C GLU A 287 -3.42 -24.86 2.05
N VAL A 288 -2.16 -25.22 2.34
CA VAL A 288 -1.65 -26.55 2.02
C VAL A 288 -2.01 -27.47 3.19
N PRO A 289 -2.68 -28.62 2.94
CA PRO A 289 -2.94 -29.59 4.00
C PRO A 289 -1.63 -30.01 4.68
N CYS A 290 -1.56 -29.87 6.00
CA CYS A 290 -0.43 -30.33 6.79
C CYS A 290 -0.86 -30.72 8.20
N ASP A 291 -0.14 -31.68 8.80
CA ASP A 291 -0.43 -32.19 10.15
C ASP A 291 0.11 -31.28 11.27
N GLY A 292 0.84 -30.22 10.90
CA GLY A 292 1.47 -29.27 11.81
C GLY A 292 0.92 -27.85 11.69
N PRO A 293 1.33 -26.95 12.59
CA PRO A 293 0.90 -25.56 12.55
C PRO A 293 1.52 -24.84 11.36
N THR A 294 0.70 -24.06 10.66
CA THR A 294 1.12 -23.21 9.55
C THR A 294 1.76 -21.91 10.04
N PHE A 295 2.39 -21.16 9.14
CA PHE A 295 2.90 -19.82 9.46
C PHE A 295 1.81 -18.88 10.01
N ILE A 296 0.60 -18.88 9.42
CA ILE A 296 -0.49 -18.02 9.92
C ILE A 296 -0.95 -18.44 11.32
N SER A 297 -1.03 -19.75 11.60
CA SER A 297 -1.37 -20.26 12.93
C SER A 297 -0.32 -19.85 13.96
N ARG A 298 0.97 -20.07 13.67
CA ARG A 298 2.05 -19.66 14.60
C ARG A 298 2.13 -18.16 14.83
N LEU A 299 2.00 -17.35 13.78
CA LEU A 299 2.00 -15.89 13.91
C LEU A 299 0.73 -15.36 14.60
N SER A 300 -0.35 -16.15 14.64
CA SER A 300 -1.56 -15.82 15.39
C SER A 300 -1.42 -16.10 16.89
N GLU A 301 -0.52 -17.00 17.29
CA GLU A 301 -0.18 -17.27 18.71
C GLU A 301 0.72 -16.18 19.31
N GLY A 302 1.47 -15.46 18.48
CA GLY A 302 2.37 -14.38 18.88
C GLY A 302 3.63 -14.31 18.02
N ILE A 303 4.65 -13.59 18.51
CA ILE A 303 5.97 -13.54 17.86
C ILE A 303 6.70 -14.87 18.13
N PRO A 304 7.06 -15.67 17.10
CA PRO A 304 7.72 -16.95 17.28
C PRO A 304 9.07 -16.82 18.00
N SER A 305 9.24 -17.61 19.06
CA SER A 305 10.50 -17.73 19.81
C SER A 305 11.28 -18.97 19.35
N ALA A 306 12.60 -18.97 19.60
CA ALA A 306 13.44 -20.12 19.25
C ALA A 306 12.93 -21.38 19.96
N PRO A 307 12.91 -22.53 19.28
CA PRO A 307 12.55 -23.79 19.93
C PRO A 307 13.52 -24.04 21.09
N HIS A 308 12.99 -24.41 22.26
CA HIS A 308 13.82 -24.85 23.37
C HIS A 308 14.63 -26.05 22.90
N GLN A 309 15.97 -25.92 22.86
CA GLN A 309 16.83 -27.09 22.75
C GLN A 309 16.50 -27.98 23.94
N LYS A 310 15.91 -29.16 23.70
CA LYS A 310 15.81 -30.18 24.73
C LYS A 310 17.23 -30.43 25.20
N ALA A 311 17.53 -30.06 26.45
CA ALA A 311 18.78 -30.41 27.09
C ALA A 311 18.96 -31.92 26.91
N SER A 312 19.99 -32.30 26.16
CA SER A 312 20.42 -33.68 26.08
C SER A 312 20.77 -34.09 27.50
N GLN A 313 19.91 -34.88 28.14
CA GLN A 313 20.28 -35.50 29.41
C GLN A 313 21.48 -36.42 29.11
N PRO A 314 22.64 -36.20 29.73
CA PRO A 314 23.72 -37.16 29.62
C PRO A 314 23.24 -38.45 30.30
N THR A 315 23.27 -39.53 29.51
CA THR A 315 23.11 -40.92 29.94
C THR A 315 24.10 -41.31 31.02
#